data_AF-A0A7S2F0N8-F1
#
_entry.id   AF-A0A7S2F0N8-F1
#
_cell.length_a   1.000
_cell.length_b   1.000
_cell.length_c   1.000
_cell.angle_alpha   90.00
_cell.angle_beta   90.00
_cell.angle_gamma   90.00
#
_symmetry.space_group_name_H-M   'P 1'
#
loop_
_entity.id
_entity.type
_entity.pdbx_description
1 polymer ?
#
loop_
_entity_poly.entity_id
_entity_poly.type
_entity_poly.pdbx_seq_one_letter_code
_entity_poly.pdbx_strand_id
1 'polypeptide(L)'
;KTLRSSFCTTHTLKMLEENYKTWCALSDTKPEQRSMKDVVVEALGALGLAEQRAIKIDLDTYFQLLLEFNRRGVHFSNAVAGARPGAAGKTAALPDSFFEEDGGEADGAADMED
;
A
#
# COMPACT_ATOMS: atom_id res chain seq x y z
N LYS A 1 -17.44 -5.56 -1.66
CA LYS A 1 -16.61 -6.28 -0.67
C LYS A 1 -16.81 -5.62 0.68
N THR A 2 -16.99 -6.40 1.74
CA THR A 2 -16.99 -5.88 3.12
C THR A 2 -15.55 -5.55 3.52
N LEU A 3 -15.36 -4.73 4.56
CA LEU A 3 -14.02 -4.44 5.06
C LEU A 3 -13.29 -5.71 5.48
N ARG A 4 -13.97 -6.63 6.17
CA ARG A 4 -13.40 -7.95 6.52
C ARG A 4 -12.86 -8.67 5.29
N SER A 5 -13.63 -8.72 4.20
CA SER A 5 -13.18 -9.36 2.95
C SER A 5 -12.01 -8.64 2.28
N SER A 6 -11.93 -7.31 2.38
CA SER A 6 -10.83 -6.52 1.83
C SER A 6 -9.53 -6.70 2.61
N PHE A 7 -9.59 -6.71 3.95
CA PHE A 7 -8.40 -6.85 4.79
C PHE A 7 -7.92 -8.31 4.92
N CYS A 8 -8.81 -9.31 4.80
CA CYS A 8 -8.43 -10.72 4.87
C CYS A 8 -7.82 -11.27 3.56
N THR A 9 -7.36 -10.41 2.63
CA THR A 9 -6.67 -10.89 1.44
C THR A 9 -5.24 -11.30 1.78
N THR A 10 -4.73 -12.35 1.14
CA THR A 10 -3.39 -12.90 1.41
C THR A 10 -2.29 -11.84 1.32
N HIS A 11 -2.38 -10.96 0.30
CA HIS A 11 -1.40 -9.89 0.10
C HIS A 11 -1.44 -8.85 1.24
N THR A 12 -2.63 -8.39 1.62
CA THR A 12 -2.79 -7.41 2.70
C THR A 12 -2.32 -7.97 4.04
N LEU A 13 -2.70 -9.21 4.38
CA LEU A 13 -2.26 -9.85 5.61
C LEU A 13 -0.74 -10.00 5.67
N LYS A 14 -0.11 -10.42 4.57
CA LYS A 14 1.35 -10.54 4.49
C LYS A 14 2.06 -9.19 4.68
N MET A 15 1.59 -8.14 4.01
CA MET A 15 2.14 -6.79 4.17
C MET A 15 2.01 -6.28 5.61
N LEU A 16 0.84 -6.51 6.24
CA LEU A 16 0.62 -6.12 7.63
C LEU A 16 1.51 -6.90 8.59
N GLU A 17 1.76 -8.19 8.35
CA GLU A 17 2.68 -9.00 9.15
C GLU A 17 4.13 -8.50 9.07
N GLU A 18 4.61 -8.15 7.88
CA GLU A 18 5.96 -7.62 7.68
C GLU A 18 6.13 -6.25 8.36
N ASN A 19 5.13 -5.37 8.22
CA ASN A 19 5.13 -4.08 8.90
C ASN A 19 5.05 -4.21 10.42
N TYR A 20 4.21 -5.12 10.93
CA TYR A 20 4.07 -5.38 12.36
C TYR A 20 5.39 -5.89 12.96
N LYS A 21 6.08 -6.82 12.29
CA LYS A 21 7.40 -7.29 12.72
C LYS A 21 8.42 -6.15 12.75
N THR A 22 8.40 -5.27 11.75
CA THR A 22 9.26 -4.09 11.71
C THR A 22 8.96 -3.14 12.86
N TRP A 23 7.68 -2.89 13.15
CA TRP A 23 7.26 -2.04 14.26
C TRP A 23 7.64 -2.65 15.62
N CYS A 24 7.48 -3.97 15.80
CA CYS A 24 7.94 -4.69 16.99
C CYS A 24 9.45 -4.56 17.20
N ALA A 25 10.24 -4.69 16.12
CA ALA A 25 11.69 -4.52 16.17
C ALA A 25 12.12 -3.10 16.55
N LEU A 26 11.37 -2.08 16.12
CA LEU A 26 11.64 -0.67 16.46
C LEU A 26 11.17 -0.27 17.86
N SER A 27 10.08 -0.88 18.34
CA SER A 27 9.40 -0.52 19.59
C SER A 27 9.80 -1.41 20.78
N ASP A 28 10.83 -2.24 20.60
CA ASP A 28 11.32 -3.24 21.58
C ASP A 28 10.20 -4.09 22.23
N THR A 29 9.12 -4.28 21.50
CA THR A 29 7.92 -4.99 21.94
C THR A 29 7.94 -6.38 21.33
N LYS A 30 7.83 -7.42 22.17
CA LYS A 30 7.82 -8.80 21.68
C LYS A 30 6.64 -9.01 20.73
N PRO A 31 6.85 -9.57 19.52
CA PRO A 31 5.77 -9.84 18.60
C PRO A 31 4.78 -10.81 19.23
N GLU A 32 3.50 -10.44 19.20
CA GLU A 32 2.44 -11.28 19.75
C GLU A 32 2.31 -12.58 18.92
N GLN A 33 2.11 -13.72 19.59
CA GLN A 33 2.00 -15.04 18.93
C GLN A 33 0.67 -15.24 18.17
N ARG A 34 -0.17 -14.21 18.07
CA ARG A 34 -1.48 -14.28 17.41
C ARG A 34 -1.33 -14.07 15.90
N SER A 35 -2.25 -14.64 15.14
CA SER A 35 -2.28 -14.43 13.69
C SER A 35 -2.68 -12.98 13.39
N MET A 36 -2.06 -12.35 12.38
CA MET A 36 -2.41 -10.98 11.99
C MET A 36 -3.88 -10.87 11.56
N LYS A 37 -4.43 -11.96 11.02
CA LYS A 37 -5.85 -12.05 10.68
C LYS A 37 -6.75 -11.84 11.90
N ASP A 38 -6.41 -12.42 13.04
CA ASP A 38 -7.21 -12.27 14.27
C ASP A 38 -7.14 -10.83 14.77
N VAL A 39 -5.96 -10.21 14.76
CA VAL A 39 -5.76 -8.81 15.16
C VAL A 39 -6.60 -7.86 14.29
N VAL A 40 -6.59 -8.06 12.97
CA VAL A 40 -7.40 -7.29 12.02
C VAL A 40 -8.89 -7.47 12.26
N VAL A 41 -9.33 -8.71 12.46
CA VAL A 41 -10.75 -9.03 12.73
C VAL A 41 -11.20 -8.40 14.05
N GLU A 42 -10.36 -8.42 15.07
CA GLU A 42 -10.63 -7.82 16.36
C GLU A 42 -10.73 -6.29 16.27
N ALA A 43 -9.80 -5.65 15.54
CA ALA A 43 -9.84 -4.20 15.29
C ALA A 43 -11.12 -3.78 14.54
N LEU A 44 -11.52 -4.53 13.51
CA LEU A 44 -12.78 -4.29 12.79
C LEU A 44 -14.01 -4.58 13.66
N GLY A 45 -13.92 -5.55 14.56
CA GLY A 45 -14.97 -5.92 15.50
C GLY A 45 -15.20 -4.86 16.58
N ALA A 46 -14.13 -4.22 17.08
CA ALA A 46 -14.20 -3.17 18.10
C ALA A 46 -15.05 -1.97 17.65
N LEU A 47 -15.05 -1.67 16.35
CA LEU A 47 -15.83 -0.57 15.75
C LEU A 47 -17.12 -1.06 15.06
N GLY A 48 -17.40 -2.36 15.05
CA GLY A 48 -18.58 -2.93 14.38
C GLY A 48 -18.56 -2.79 12.84
N LEU A 49 -17.38 -2.61 12.24
CA LEU A 49 -17.25 -2.29 10.81
C LEU A 49 -16.95 -3.52 9.93
N ALA A 50 -16.81 -4.71 10.51
CA ALA A 50 -16.41 -5.93 9.81
C ALA A 50 -17.28 -6.24 8.57
N GLU A 51 -18.61 -6.10 8.70
CA GLU A 51 -19.58 -6.36 7.64
C GLU A 51 -19.96 -5.10 6.84
N GLN A 52 -19.42 -3.93 7.21
CA GLN A 52 -19.66 -2.71 6.46
C GLN A 52 -18.83 -2.67 5.17
N ARG A 53 -19.32 -1.91 4.18
CA ARG A 53 -18.61 -1.65 2.93
C ARG A 53 -17.93 -0.29 3.06
N ALA A 54 -16.69 -0.18 2.58
CA ALA A 54 -15.92 1.06 2.64
C ALA A 54 -16.67 2.30 2.12
N ILE A 55 -17.48 2.15 1.07
CA ILE A 55 -18.29 3.24 0.50
C ILE A 55 -19.34 3.83 1.46
N LYS A 56 -19.73 3.08 2.50
CA LYS A 56 -20.72 3.52 3.50
C LYS A 56 -20.08 4.16 4.72
N ILE A 57 -18.76 4.12 4.82
CA ILE A 57 -18.01 4.58 5.98
C ILE A 57 -17.59 6.02 5.70
N ASP A 58 -17.89 6.89 6.64
CA ASP A 58 -17.48 8.28 6.68
C ASP A 58 -16.02 8.43 7.08
N LEU A 59 -15.47 9.61 6.80
CA LEU A 59 -14.04 9.88 6.99
C LEU A 59 -13.62 9.77 8.46
N ASP A 60 -14.45 10.26 9.38
CA ASP A 60 -14.17 10.25 10.82
C ASP A 60 -14.08 8.82 11.36
N THR A 61 -15.02 7.95 10.98
CA THR A 61 -14.97 6.52 11.30
C THR A 61 -13.75 5.84 10.69
N TYR A 62 -13.30 6.29 9.51
CA TYR A 62 -12.07 5.79 8.90
C TYR A 62 -10.83 6.15 9.72
N PHE A 63 -10.76 7.37 10.27
CA PHE A 63 -9.67 7.77 11.16
C PHE A 63 -9.72 7.07 12.51
N GLN A 64 -10.90 6.80 13.06
CA GLN A 64 -11.05 5.98 14.25
C GLN A 64 -10.55 4.55 14.02
N LEU A 65 -10.87 3.97 12.85
CA LEU A 65 -10.35 2.66 12.46
C LEU A 65 -8.82 2.67 12.35
N LEU A 66 -8.25 3.68 11.70
CA LEU A 66 -6.79 3.83 11.60
C LEU A 66 -6.14 3.97 12.99
N LEU A 67 -6.75 4.76 13.88
CA LEU A 67 -6.26 4.92 15.24
C LEU A 67 -6.27 3.60 16.02
N GLU A 68 -7.32 2.79 15.87
CA GLU A 68 -7.39 1.46 16.48
C GLU A 68 -6.32 0.50 15.96
N PHE A 69 -6.03 0.53 14.65
CA PHE A 69 -4.90 -0.22 14.09
C PHE A 69 -3.56 0.24 14.69
N ASN A 70 -3.31 1.55 14.74
CA ASN A 70 -2.07 2.12 15.25
C ASN A 70 -1.84 1.79 16.73
N ARG A 71 -2.90 1.84 17.54
CA ARG A 71 -2.85 1.45 18.97
C ARG A 71 -2.46 -0.01 19.18
N ARG A 72 -2.81 -0.88 18.24
CA ARG A 72 -2.45 -2.30 18.23
C ARG A 72 -1.09 -2.56 17.60
N GLY A 73 -0.37 -1.51 17.17
CA GLY A 73 0.92 -1.61 16.51
C GLY A 73 0.85 -2.04 15.04
N VAL A 74 -0.34 -2.06 14.44
CA VAL A 74 -0.52 -2.40 13.03
C VAL A 74 -0.44 -1.14 12.20
N HIS A 75 0.56 -1.05 11.33
CA HIS A 75 0.81 0.12 10.48
C HIS A 75 0.70 -0.24 9.00
N PHE A 76 0.14 0.68 8.22
CA PHE A 76 0.01 0.55 6.77
C PHE A 76 1.18 1.27 6.09
N SER A 77 2.25 0.52 5.82
CA SER A 77 3.41 1.00 5.07
C SER A 77 3.58 0.17 3.80
N ASN A 78 3.92 0.82 2.69
CA ASN A 78 4.35 0.14 1.46
C ASN A 78 5.85 -0.16 1.49
N ALA A 79 6.43 -0.34 2.69
CA ALA A 79 7.83 -0.67 2.83
C ALA A 79 8.05 -2.06 2.23
N VAL A 80 8.56 -2.08 0.99
CA VAL A 80 9.19 -3.25 0.41
C VAL A 80 10.29 -3.65 1.38
N ALA A 81 10.10 -4.74 2.12
CA ALA A 81 11.12 -5.32 2.97
C ALA A 81 12.34 -5.67 2.10
N GLY A 82 13.32 -4.76 2.02
CA GLY A 82 14.56 -4.94 1.26
C GLY A 82 15.02 -3.76 0.39
N ALA A 83 14.18 -2.76 0.11
CA ALA A 83 14.65 -1.56 -0.58
C ALA A 83 15.21 -0.57 0.44
N ARG A 84 16.55 -0.44 0.52
CA ARG A 84 17.16 0.70 1.22
C ARG A 84 16.56 1.98 0.64
N PRO A 85 16.25 3.01 1.46
CA PRO A 85 15.93 4.33 0.93
C PRO A 85 17.09 4.76 0.01
N GLY A 86 16.83 4.90 -1.29
CA GLY A 86 17.85 5.22 -2.31
C GLY A 86 18.48 4.04 -3.06
N ALA A 87 18.09 2.79 -2.80
CA ALA A 87 18.44 1.69 -3.70
C ALA A 87 17.51 1.71 -4.92
N ALA A 88 18.08 1.95 -6.10
CA ALA A 88 17.40 1.94 -7.39
C ALA A 88 16.79 0.57 -7.71
N GLY A 89 15.68 0.23 -7.06
CA GLY A 89 14.73 -0.74 -7.57
C GLY A 89 13.81 0.01 -8.51
N LYS A 90 13.66 -0.50 -9.75
CA LYS A 90 12.82 0.05 -10.83
C LYS A 90 11.57 0.70 -10.24
N THR A 91 11.66 2.01 -10.01
CA THR A 91 10.49 2.84 -9.80
C THR A 91 9.61 2.60 -11.02
N ALA A 92 8.30 2.53 -10.81
CA ALA A 92 7.35 2.82 -11.87
C ALA A 92 7.52 4.28 -12.30
N ALA A 93 8.70 4.62 -12.82
CA ALA A 93 8.89 5.75 -13.68
C ALA A 93 7.97 5.46 -14.87
N LEU A 94 7.12 6.43 -15.17
CA LEU A 94 6.30 6.44 -16.37
C LEU A 94 7.18 6.01 -17.55
N PRO A 95 6.69 5.13 -18.44
CA PRO A 95 7.50 4.67 -19.57
C PRO A 95 8.01 5.89 -20.34
N ASP A 96 9.25 5.83 -20.84
CA ASP A 96 9.89 6.95 -21.56
C ASP A 96 9.06 7.46 -22.74
N SER A 97 8.16 6.63 -23.28
CA SER A 97 7.14 6.98 -24.27
C SER A 97 6.11 8.03 -23.80
N PHE A 98 6.08 8.38 -22.51
CA PHE A 98 5.27 9.47 -21.97
C PHE A 98 5.94 10.83 -22.15
N PHE A 99 7.27 10.87 -22.31
CA PHE A 99 8.05 12.08 -22.56
C PHE A 99 8.38 12.27 -24.05
N GLU A 100 7.95 11.37 -24.93
CA GLU A 100 7.94 11.64 -26.37
C GLU A 100 6.83 12.66 -26.66
N GLU A 101 7.19 13.92 -26.41
CA GLU A 101 6.46 15.11 -26.85
C GLU A 101 6.30 15.02 -28.37
N ASP A 102 5.04 15.11 -28.80
CA ASP A 102 4.57 15.18 -30.18
C ASP A 102 5.21 16.38 -30.90
N GLY A 103 6.46 16.19 -31.34
CA GLY A 103 7.23 17.13 -32.14
C GLY A 103 6.92 16.93 -33.61
N GLY A 104 5.76 17.40 -34.06
CA GLY A 104 5.46 17.56 -35.47
C GLY A 104 6.45 18.49 -36.20
N GLU A 105 6.65 18.16 -37.47
CA GLU A 105 7.24 18.96 -38.56
C GLU A 105 8.73 19.35 -38.52
N ALA A 106 9.49 18.74 -39.44
CA ALA A 106 10.44 19.48 -40.27
C ALA A 106 10.44 18.93 -41.71
N ASP A 107 9.95 19.79 -42.58
CA ASP A 107 9.90 19.77 -44.05
C ASP A 107 11.30 19.76 -44.70
N GLY A 108 11.38 19.29 -45.95
CA GLY A 108 12.36 19.76 -46.93
C GLY A 108 13.57 18.88 -47.32
N ALA A 109 13.52 18.40 -48.57
CA ALA A 109 14.60 18.34 -49.58
C ALA A 109 15.90 17.55 -49.27
N ALA A 110 16.61 16.92 -50.19
CA ALA A 110 16.51 16.53 -51.59
C ALA A 110 17.77 15.66 -51.78
N ASP A 111 17.72 14.55 -52.51
CA ASP A 111 18.92 14.07 -53.20
C ASP A 111 18.52 13.23 -54.40
N MET A 112 18.73 13.86 -55.55
CA MET A 112 18.64 13.34 -56.89
C MET A 112 20.09 13.22 -57.35
N GLU A 113 20.57 12.02 -57.66
CA GLU A 113 21.77 11.86 -58.48
C GLU A 113 21.77 10.47 -59.15
N ASP A 114 21.59 10.54 -60.48
CA ASP A 114 21.89 9.66 -61.63
C ASP A 114 21.67 8.13 -61.58
#